data_AF-M6V407-F1
#
_entry.id   AF-M6V407-F1
#
_cell.length_a   1.000
_cell.length_b   1.000
_cell.length_c   1.000
_cell.angle_alpha   90.00
_cell.angle_beta   90.00
_cell.angle_gamma   90.00
#
_symmetry.space_group_name_H-M   'P 1'
#
loop_
_entity.id
_entity.type
_entity.pdbx_description
1 polymer ?
#
loop_
_entity_poly.entity_id
_entity_poly.type
_entity_poly.pdbx_seq_one_letter_code
_entity_poly.pdbx_strand_id
1 'polypeptide(L)'
;MSLSARKLLLRINGVALILASTVAFFVLDILGIFFGKGPARFIFEGQEFIGIGSFEAHGLAFILGILLFRAEPKRSWHIVAVAVHSLLGTANILMWGIFIAVNSLPMGYGTTAMHWIFVFLQLFAAFHSPKED
;
A
#
# COMPACT_ATOMS: atom_id res chain seq x y z
N MET A 1 -17.33 14.29 -10.35
CA MET A 1 -16.09 14.81 -9.73
C MET A 1 -15.31 15.58 -10.80
N SER A 2 -14.67 16.71 -10.49
CA SER A 2 -13.92 17.46 -11.50
C SER A 2 -12.64 16.71 -11.93
N LEU A 3 -12.12 17.01 -13.12
CA LEU A 3 -10.88 16.41 -13.63
C LEU A 3 -9.68 16.70 -12.71
N SER A 4 -9.58 17.93 -12.21
CA SER A 4 -8.55 18.32 -11.24
C SER A 4 -8.66 17.54 -9.93
N ALA A 5 -9.88 17.32 -9.42
CA ALA A 5 -10.10 16.54 -8.19
C ALA A 5 -9.70 15.06 -8.37
N ARG A 6 -10.06 14.44 -9.51
CA ARG A 6 -9.66 13.07 -9.85
C ARG A 6 -8.14 12.92 -9.90
N LYS A 7 -7.46 13.87 -10.56
CA LYS A 7 -6.00 13.89 -10.66
C LYS A 7 -5.33 14.09 -9.31
N LEU A 8 -5.87 14.99 -8.48
CA LEU A 8 -5.36 15.23 -7.13
C LEU A 8 -5.50 13.97 -6.26
N LEU A 9 -6.63 13.27 -6.34
CA LEU A 9 -6.85 12.04 -5.59
C LEU A 9 -5.82 10.96 -5.95
N LEU A 10 -5.54 10.72 -7.23
CA LEU A 10 -4.50 9.79 -7.67
C LEU A 10 -3.10 10.19 -7.18
N ARG A 11 -2.79 11.49 -7.16
CA ARG A 11 -1.52 12.00 -6.62
C ARG A 11 -1.39 11.77 -5.11
N ILE A 12 -2.42 12.11 -4.33
CA ILE A 12 -2.42 11.89 -2.89
C ILE A 12 -2.29 10.39 -2.59
N ASN A 13 -3.02 9.55 -3.33
CA ASN A 13 -2.88 8.10 -3.24
C ASN A 13 -1.45 7.66 -3.54
N GLY A 14 -0.86 8.11 -4.64
CA GLY A 14 0.50 7.76 -5.03
C GLY A 14 1.52 8.15 -3.96
N VAL A 15 1.42 9.37 -3.41
CA VAL A 15 2.27 9.83 -2.31
C VAL A 15 2.11 8.96 -1.07
N ALA A 16 0.87 8.62 -0.70
CA ALA A 16 0.61 7.78 0.46
C ALA A 16 1.26 6.39 0.32
N LEU A 17 1.14 5.76 -0.86
CA LEU A 17 1.80 4.48 -1.15
C LEU A 17 3.32 4.61 -1.11
N ILE A 18 3.89 5.61 -1.79
CA ILE A 18 5.34 5.84 -1.80
C ILE A 18 5.89 5.98 -0.39
N LEU A 19 5.28 6.82 0.45
CA LEU A 19 5.78 7.08 1.79
C LEU A 19 5.65 5.83 2.67
N ALA A 20 4.47 5.20 2.69
CA ALA A 20 4.22 4.03 3.50
C ALA A 20 5.13 2.86 3.11
N SER A 21 5.24 2.58 1.80
CA SER A 21 6.05 1.49 1.30
C SER A 21 7.54 1.75 1.46
N THR A 22 8.02 2.99 1.29
CA THR A 22 9.44 3.31 1.49
C THR A 22 9.83 3.09 2.95
N VAL A 23 9.04 3.59 3.90
CA VAL A 23 9.30 3.39 5.32
C VAL A 23 9.29 1.90 5.66
N ALA A 24 8.27 1.16 5.23
CA ALA A 24 8.16 -0.27 5.51
C ALA A 24 9.29 -1.08 4.87
N PHE A 25 9.65 -0.81 3.61
CA PHE A 25 10.69 -1.52 2.87
C PHE A 25 12.06 -1.39 3.54
N PHE A 26 12.43 -0.19 3.99
CA PHE A 26 13.71 0.00 4.67
C PHE A 26 13.68 -0.49 6.12
N VAL A 27 12.63 -0.14 6.89
CA VAL A 27 12.60 -0.37 8.34
C VAL A 27 12.22 -1.80 8.70
N LEU A 28 11.31 -2.43 7.94
CA LEU A 28 10.83 -3.78 8.20
C LEU A 28 11.58 -4.79 7.34
N ASP A 29 11.61 -4.59 6.02
CA ASP A 29 12.15 -5.62 5.13
C ASP A 29 13.68 -5.62 5.15
N ILE A 30 14.34 -4.55 4.72
CA ILE A 30 15.80 -4.54 4.58
C ILE A 30 16.49 -4.76 5.93
N LEU A 31 16.12 -3.99 6.94
CA LEU A 31 16.71 -4.14 8.28
C LEU A 31 16.38 -5.49 8.92
N GLY A 32 15.16 -5.99 8.76
CA GLY A 32 14.73 -7.26 9.33
C GLY A 32 15.40 -8.46 8.66
N ILE A 33 15.30 -8.53 7.33
CA ILE A 33 15.73 -9.67 6.51
C ILE A 33 17.26 -9.75 6.43
N PHE A 34 17.95 -8.64 6.11
CA PHE A 34 19.39 -8.70 5.80
C PHE A 34 20.29 -8.38 6.99
N PHE A 35 19.79 -7.67 7.99
CA PHE A 35 20.60 -7.19 9.11
C PHE A 35 20.15 -7.72 10.48
N GLY A 36 19.03 -8.44 10.57
CA GLY A 36 18.48 -8.93 11.84
C GLY A 36 18.22 -7.78 12.82
N LYS A 37 17.66 -6.66 12.33
CA LYS A 37 17.38 -5.45 13.11
C LYS A 37 15.94 -5.00 12.93
N GLY A 38 15.46 -4.19 13.88
CA GLY A 38 14.13 -3.59 13.83
C GLY A 38 13.00 -4.55 14.21
N PRO A 39 11.75 -4.08 14.11
CA PRO A 39 10.57 -4.80 14.62
C PRO A 39 10.36 -6.18 13.99
N ALA A 40 10.72 -6.32 12.71
CA ALA A 40 10.54 -7.55 11.95
C ALA A 40 11.66 -8.59 12.13
N ARG A 41 12.73 -8.28 12.89
CA ARG A 41 13.85 -9.21 13.14
C ARG A 41 13.35 -10.59 13.59
N PHE A 42 12.47 -10.62 14.59
CA PHE A 42 11.99 -11.86 15.20
C PHE A 42 11.18 -12.73 14.23
N ILE A 43 10.71 -12.16 13.12
CA ILE A 43 10.04 -12.92 12.05
C ILE A 43 11.08 -13.57 11.14
N PHE A 44 12.19 -12.90 10.84
CA PHE A 44 13.08 -13.32 9.75
C PHE A 44 14.39 -13.98 10.20
N GLU A 45 14.81 -13.83 11.46
CA GLU A 45 16.07 -14.37 11.97
C GLU A 45 16.13 -15.90 11.78
N GLY A 46 17.08 -16.38 10.96
CA GLY A 46 17.26 -17.81 10.64
C GLY A 46 16.31 -18.36 9.57
N GLN A 47 15.48 -17.52 8.95
CA GLN A 47 14.52 -17.89 7.90
C GLN A 47 14.31 -16.76 6.88
N GLU A 48 15.40 -16.08 6.48
CA GLU A 48 15.38 -14.82 5.71
C GLU A 48 14.62 -14.94 4.38
N PHE A 49 14.64 -16.13 3.77
CA PHE A 49 13.98 -16.42 2.49
C PHE A 49 12.46 -16.23 2.53
N ILE A 50 11.81 -16.36 3.70
CA ILE A 50 10.37 -16.11 3.81
C ILE A 50 10.03 -14.62 3.69
N GLY A 51 11.01 -13.74 3.86
CA GLY A 51 10.87 -12.29 3.74
C GLY A 51 10.65 -11.79 2.31
N ILE A 52 10.79 -12.65 1.30
CA ILE A 52 10.53 -12.31 -0.11
C ILE A 52 9.14 -11.71 -0.31
N GLY A 53 8.12 -12.24 0.39
CA GLY A 53 6.75 -11.74 0.27
C GLY A 53 6.59 -10.29 0.75
N SER A 54 7.21 -9.93 1.88
CA SER A 54 7.19 -8.55 2.39
C SER A 54 7.97 -7.61 1.47
N PHE A 55 9.16 -8.04 1.05
CA PHE A 55 10.02 -7.29 0.14
C PHE A 55 9.31 -6.98 -1.19
N GLU A 56 8.75 -7.99 -1.85
CA GLU A 56 8.00 -7.80 -3.09
C GLU A 56 6.76 -6.94 -2.89
N ALA A 57 6.01 -7.13 -1.80
CA ALA A 57 4.81 -6.36 -1.51
C ALA A 57 5.09 -4.85 -1.36
N HIS A 58 6.08 -4.48 -0.54
CA HIS A 58 6.43 -3.07 -0.36
C HIS A 58 7.15 -2.49 -1.59
N GLY A 59 7.99 -3.27 -2.27
CA GLY A 59 8.63 -2.86 -3.52
C GLY A 59 7.62 -2.56 -4.63
N LEU A 60 6.64 -3.44 -4.83
CA LEU A 60 5.55 -3.23 -5.80
C LEU A 60 4.65 -2.07 -5.38
N ALA A 61 4.35 -1.91 -4.08
CA ALA A 61 3.58 -0.78 -3.58
C ALA A 61 4.27 0.57 -3.87
N PHE A 62 5.60 0.63 -3.78
CA PHE A 62 6.38 1.81 -4.16
C PHE A 62 6.24 2.13 -5.65
N ILE A 63 6.43 1.12 -6.51
CA ILE A 63 6.30 1.26 -7.96
C ILE A 63 4.89 1.73 -8.33
N LEU A 64 3.86 1.09 -7.78
CA LEU A 64 2.45 1.46 -7.99
C LEU A 64 2.17 2.88 -7.49
N GLY A 65 2.77 3.29 -6.37
CA GLY A 65 2.67 4.66 -5.87
C GLY A 65 3.21 5.69 -6.87
N ILE A 66 4.36 5.42 -7.51
CA ILE A 66 4.90 6.27 -8.59
C ILE A 66 3.96 6.31 -9.78
N LEU A 67 3.44 5.15 -10.22
CA LEU A 67 2.53 5.06 -11.36
C LEU A 67 1.26 5.87 -11.11
N LEU A 68 0.61 5.73 -9.94
CA LEU A 68 -0.58 6.49 -9.58
C LEU A 68 -0.30 7.99 -9.45
N PHE A 69 0.88 8.37 -8.93
CA PHE A 69 1.28 9.78 -8.84
C PHE A 69 1.39 10.45 -10.23
N ARG A 70 1.80 9.67 -11.23
CA ARG A 70 2.01 10.13 -12.61
C ARG A 70 0.78 9.93 -13.50
N ALA A 71 -0.21 9.16 -13.05
CA ALA A 71 -1.35 8.74 -13.85
C ALA A 71 -2.22 9.90 -14.35
N GLU A 72 -2.82 9.67 -15.52
CA GLU A 72 -3.94 10.49 -16.00
C GLU A 72 -5.20 10.16 -15.18
N PRO A 73 -6.12 11.13 -14.98
CA PRO A 73 -7.35 10.94 -14.20
C PRO A 73 -8.42 10.14 -14.94
N LYS A 74 -8.02 9.04 -15.59
CA LYS A 74 -8.89 8.10 -16.31
C LYS A 74 -9.54 7.12 -15.35
N ARG A 75 -10.71 6.61 -15.73
CA ARG A 75 -11.47 5.66 -14.92
C ARG A 75 -10.67 4.40 -14.59
N SER A 76 -9.93 3.88 -15.57
CA SER A 76 -9.05 2.72 -15.46
C SER A 76 -8.03 2.86 -14.31
N TRP A 77 -7.38 4.02 -14.16
CA TRP A 77 -6.41 4.25 -13.09
C TRP A 77 -7.05 4.30 -11.69
N HIS A 78 -8.28 4.80 -11.57
CA HIS A 78 -9.04 4.72 -10.32
C HIS A 78 -9.40 3.26 -9.98
N ILE A 79 -9.75 2.44 -10.97
CA ILE A 79 -10.01 1.01 -10.77
C ILE A 79 -8.73 0.27 -10.35
N VAL A 80 -7.58 0.57 -10.96
CA VAL A 80 -6.27 0.04 -10.54
C VAL A 80 -6.01 0.39 -9.09
N ALA A 81 -6.22 1.65 -8.68
CA ALA A 81 -6.05 2.07 -7.29
C ALA A 81 -7.00 1.32 -6.33
N VAL A 82 -8.26 1.11 -6.71
CA VAL A 82 -9.21 0.27 -5.94
C VAL A 82 -8.67 -1.14 -5.78
N ALA A 83 -8.19 -1.77 -6.86
CA ALA A 83 -7.68 -3.14 -6.82
C ALA A 83 -6.45 -3.26 -5.90
N VAL A 84 -5.50 -2.34 -6.03
CA VAL A 84 -4.29 -2.28 -5.18
C VAL A 84 -4.68 -2.15 -3.71
N HIS A 85 -5.53 -1.19 -3.36
CA HIS A 85 -5.90 -0.98 -1.97
C HIS A 85 -6.79 -2.07 -1.39
N SER A 86 -7.65 -2.67 -2.21
CA SER A 86 -8.47 -3.81 -1.77
C SER A 86 -7.57 -5.01 -1.47
N LEU A 87 -6.59 -5.29 -2.32
CA LEU A 87 -5.62 -6.36 -2.10
C LEU A 87 -4.82 -6.13 -0.81
N LEU A 88 -4.20 -4.95 -0.67
CA LEU A 88 -3.36 -4.63 0.50
C LEU A 88 -4.17 -4.56 1.80
N GLY A 89 -5.33 -3.90 1.77
CA GLY A 89 -6.24 -3.80 2.93
C GLY A 89 -6.81 -5.14 3.36
N THR A 90 -7.14 -6.02 2.40
CA THR A 90 -7.59 -7.38 2.70
C THR A 90 -6.46 -8.23 3.24
N ALA A 91 -5.25 -8.11 2.69
CA ALA A 91 -4.07 -8.82 3.19
C ALA A 91 -3.79 -8.44 4.66
N ASN A 92 -3.90 -7.16 5.04
CA ASN A 92 -3.78 -6.74 6.43
C ASN A 92 -4.80 -7.43 7.35
N ILE A 93 -6.05 -7.57 6.92
CA ILE A 93 -7.10 -8.21 7.71
C ILE A 93 -6.86 -9.72 7.84
N LEU A 94 -6.57 -10.40 6.73
CA LEU A 94 -6.37 -11.85 6.72
C LEU A 94 -5.09 -12.26 7.44
N MET A 95 -4.05 -11.42 7.37
CA MET A 95 -2.73 -11.66 7.96
C MET A 95 -2.49 -10.80 9.20
N TRP A 96 -3.56 -10.42 9.92
CA TRP A 96 -3.50 -9.48 11.05
C TRP A 96 -2.47 -9.84 12.13
N GLY A 97 -2.20 -11.15 12.29
CA GLY A 97 -1.19 -11.67 13.21
C GLY A 97 0.20 -11.07 13.02
N ILE A 98 0.55 -10.58 11.83
CA ILE A 98 1.85 -9.93 11.58
C ILE A 98 2.03 -8.67 12.44
N PHE A 99 0.98 -7.85 12.59
CA PHE A 99 1.03 -6.63 13.41
C PHE A 99 1.14 -6.94 14.90
N ILE A 100 0.61 -8.07 15.35
CA ILE A 100 0.77 -8.56 16.72
C ILE A 100 2.22 -9.03 16.91
N ALA A 101 2.74 -9.84 15.99
CA ALA A 101 4.08 -10.43 16.07
C ALA A 101 5.19 -9.37 16.12
N VAL A 102 5.06 -8.28 15.36
CA VAL A 102 6.04 -7.17 15.39
C VAL A 102 5.67 -6.06 16.37
N ASN A 103 4.67 -6.26 17.23
CA ASN A 103 4.18 -5.28 18.21
C ASN A 103 3.87 -3.89 17.60
N SER A 104 3.17 -3.87 16.46
CA SER A 104 2.89 -2.67 15.68
C SER A 104 1.40 -2.45 15.40
N LEU A 105 0.52 -2.86 16.32
CA LEU A 105 -0.93 -2.68 16.20
C LEU A 105 -1.38 -1.26 15.76
N PRO A 106 -0.81 -0.15 16.29
CA PRO A 106 -1.15 1.19 15.80
C PRO A 106 -0.88 1.39 14.30
N MET A 107 0.23 0.85 13.80
CA MET A 107 0.53 0.84 12.37
C MET A 107 -0.51 0.02 11.61
N GLY A 108 -0.84 -1.18 12.10
CA GLY A 108 -1.84 -2.05 11.49
C GLY A 108 -3.21 -1.39 11.36
N TYR A 109 -3.70 -0.71 12.40
CA TYR A 109 -4.96 0.05 12.34
C TYR A 109 -4.87 1.19 11.31
N GLY A 110 -3.79 1.97 11.37
CA GLY A 110 -3.60 3.13 10.49
C GLY A 110 -3.51 2.76 9.01
N THR A 111 -2.70 1.75 8.67
CA THR A 111 -2.51 1.32 7.28
C THR A 111 -3.76 0.65 6.72
N THR A 112 -4.45 -0.17 7.52
CA THR A 112 -5.70 -0.83 7.11
C THR A 112 -6.80 0.19 6.88
N ALA A 113 -6.98 1.14 7.80
CA ALA A 113 -7.95 2.22 7.62
C ALA A 113 -7.63 3.05 6.36
N MET A 114 -6.36 3.41 6.16
CA MET A 114 -5.91 4.15 4.98
C MET A 114 -6.23 3.41 3.68
N HIS A 115 -5.99 2.10 3.61
CA HIS A 115 -6.33 1.31 2.43
C HIS A 115 -7.83 1.35 2.13
N TRP A 116 -8.68 1.09 3.11
CA TRP A 116 -10.13 1.09 2.88
C TRP A 116 -10.69 2.48 2.58
N ILE A 117 -10.14 3.54 3.17
CA ILE A 117 -10.46 4.93 2.79
C ILE A 117 -10.17 5.16 1.31
N PHE A 118 -8.97 4.77 0.83
CA PHE A 118 -8.64 4.90 -0.59
C PHE A 118 -9.50 4.01 -1.49
N VAL A 119 -9.89 2.80 -1.06
CA VAL A 119 -10.87 1.98 -1.80
C VAL A 119 -12.14 2.78 -2.06
N PHE A 120 -12.76 3.36 -1.02
CA PHE A 120 -14.01 4.08 -1.18
C PHE A 120 -13.86 5.37 -2.00
N LEU A 121 -12.80 6.15 -1.76
CA LEU A 121 -12.55 7.39 -2.50
C LEU A 121 -12.28 7.12 -3.99
N GLN A 122 -11.50 6.10 -4.31
CA GLN A 122 -11.17 5.75 -5.69
C GLN A 122 -12.37 5.13 -6.41
N LEU A 123 -13.17 4.33 -5.72
CA LEU A 123 -14.41 3.78 -6.26
C LEU A 123 -15.42 4.90 -6.58
N PHE A 124 -15.57 5.87 -5.67
CA PHE A 124 -16.39 7.06 -5.91
C PHE A 124 -15.90 7.85 -7.14
N ALA A 125 -14.58 8.05 -7.27
CA ALA A 125 -14.00 8.71 -8.44
C ALA A 125 -14.20 7.91 -9.74
N ALA A 126 -14.10 6.57 -9.69
CA ALA A 126 -14.33 5.69 -10.83
C ALA A 126 -15.78 5.71 -11.33
N PHE A 127 -16.77 5.81 -10.42
CA PHE A 127 -18.19 5.94 -10.79
C PHE A 127 -18.53 7.31 -11.38
N HIS A 128 -17.78 8.35 -11.00
CA HIS A 128 -17.95 9.71 -11.52
C HIS A 128 -17.01 10.04 -12.69
N SER A 129 -16.35 9.03 -13.26
CA SER A 129 -15.52 9.14 -14.46
C SER A 129 -16.30 8.70 -15.69
N PRO A 130 -16.09 9.31 -16.87
CA PRO A 130 -16.66 8.84 -18.12
C PRO A 130 -16.34 7.35 -18.36
N LYS A 131 -17.26 6.62 -19.00
CA LYS A 131 -17.08 5.19 -19.28
C LYS A 131 -16.11 4.92 -20.45
N GLU A 132 -15.83 5.93 -21.26
CA GLU A 132 -15.02 5.87 -22.48
C GLU A 132 -13.53 6.20 -22.24
N ASP A 133 -13.14 6.47 -20.98
CA ASP A 133 -11.76 6.71 -20.50
C ASP A 133 -11.11 5.46 -19.87
#